data_AF-A0A5K1ES16-F1
#
_entry.id   AF-A0A5K1ES16-F1
#
_cell.length_a   1.000
_cell.length_b   1.000
_cell.length_c   1.000
_cell.angle_alpha   90.00
_cell.angle_beta   90.00
_cell.angle_gamma   90.00
#
_symmetry.space_group_name_H-M   'P 1'
#
loop_
_entity.id
_entity.type
_entity.pdbx_description
1 polymer ?
#
loop_
_entity_poly.entity_id
_entity_poly.type
_entity_poly.pdbx_seq_one_letter_code
_entity_poly.pdbx_strand_id
1 'polypeptide(L)' 'VAPYKKIRRVSFVSEVPKNASGKILRKDLIKLATNSRL' A
#
# COMPACT_ATOMS: atom_id res chain seq x y z
N VAL A 1 -6.98 -18.74 -7.92
CA VAL A 1 -7.09 -17.65 -6.91
C VAL A 1 -8.51 -17.62 -6.37
N ALA A 2 -8.69 -17.86 -5.07
CA ALA A 2 -10.01 -17.77 -4.47
C ALA A 2 -10.58 -16.35 -4.60
N PRO A 3 -11.89 -16.15 -4.82
CA PRO A 3 -12.49 -14.84 -5.10
C PRO A 3 -12.12 -13.75 -4.07
N TYR A 4 -11.97 -14.11 -2.80
CA TYR A 4 -11.63 -13.17 -1.72
C TYR A 4 -10.17 -12.70 -1.72
N LYS A 5 -9.26 -13.41 -2.40
CA LYS A 5 -7.83 -13.02 -2.52
C LYS A 5 -7.56 -12.15 -3.75
N LYS A 6 -8.59 -11.80 -4.53
CA LYS A 6 -8.42 -10.95 -5.72
C LYS A 6 -8.17 -9.50 -5.30
N ILE A 7 -7.19 -8.86 -5.94
CA ILE A 7 -6.88 -7.43 -5.76
C ILE A 7 -7.99 -6.61 -6.42
N ARG A 8 -8.56 -5.64 -5.68
CA ARG A 8 -9.70 -4.82 -6.16
C ARG A 8 -9.31 -3.40 -6.59
N ARG A 9 -8.19 -2.90 -6.09
CA ARG A 9 -7.68 -1.54 -6.34
C ARG A 9 -6.15 -1.59 -6.39
N VAL A 10 -5.55 -0.78 -7.26
CA VAL A 10 -4.11 -0.65 -7.41
C VAL A 10 -3.77 0.83 -7.52
N SER A 11 -2.66 1.23 -6.91
CA SER A 11 -2.02 2.52 -7.14
C SER A 11 -0.55 2.28 -7.42
N PHE A 12 0.01 3.07 -8.34
CA PHE A 12 1.44 3.07 -8.62
C PHE A 12 2.10 4.17 -7.80
N VAL A 13 3.23 3.84 -7.19
CA VAL A 13 4.06 4.76 -6.41
C VAL A 13 5.49 4.62 -6.87
N SER A 14 6.27 5.70 -6.80
CA SER A 14 7.69 5.69 -7.17
C SER A 14 8.51 4.77 -6.26
N GLU A 15 8.16 4.68 -4.98
CA GLU A 15 8.88 3.88 -3.99
C GLU A 15 7.97 3.37 -2.88
N VAL A 16 8.40 2.29 -2.22
CA VAL A 16 7.71 1.70 -1.06
C VAL A 16 8.30 2.27 0.22
N PRO A 17 7.51 2.86 1.14
CA PRO A 17 8.01 3.44 2.38
C PRO A 17 8.61 2.36 3.28
N LYS A 18 9.87 2.58 3.68
CA LYS A 18 10.66 1.69 4.55
C LYS A 18 11.26 2.48 5.70
N ASN A 19 11.53 1.80 6.81
CA ASN A 19 12.33 2.37 7.89
C ASN A 19 13.84 2.30 7.57
N ALA A 20 14.68 2.88 8.43
CA ALA A 20 16.14 2.85 8.26
C ALA A 20 16.75 1.43 8.18
N SER A 21 16.08 0.43 8.76
CA SER A 21 16.46 -0.99 8.69
C SER A 21 15.92 -1.70 7.44
N GLY A 22 15.20 -1.00 6.55
CA GLY A 22 14.62 -1.55 5.32
C GLY A 22 13.26 -2.25 5.48
N LYS A 23 12.69 -2.28 6.69
CA LYS A 23 11.36 -2.88 6.92
C LYS A 23 10.27 -1.99 6.35
N ILE A 24 9.31 -2.58 5.65
CA ILE A 24 8.17 -1.86 5.08
C ILE A 24 7.28 -1.30 6.20
N LEU A 25 6.96 -0.02 6.11
CA LEU A 25 6.11 0.67 7.07
C LEU A 25 4.64 0.62 6.62
N ARG A 26 3.91 -0.38 7.12
CA ARG A 26 2.48 -0.57 6.78
C ARG A 26 1.60 0.62 7.15
N LYS A 27 1.92 1.35 8.24
CA LYS A 27 1.16 2.53 8.67
C LYS A 27 1.12 3.60 7.57
N ASP A 28 2.24 3.83 6.90
CA ASP A 28 2.32 4.85 5.86
C ASP A 28 1.72 4.34 4.54
N LEU A 29 1.85 3.05 4.24
CA LEU A 29 1.10 2.42 3.15
C LEU A 29 -0.41 2.53 3.34
N ILE A 30 -0.93 2.34 4.56
CA ILE A 30 -2.35 2.50 4.86
C ILE A 30 -2.77 3.95 4.60
N LYS A 31 -2.01 4.96 5.08
CA LYS A 31 -2.32 6.37 4.81
C LYS A 31 -2.38 6.66 3.30
N LEU A 32 -1.43 6.15 2.52
CA LEU A 32 -1.42 6.30 1.06
C LEU A 32 -2.62 5.62 0.39
N ALA A 33 -3.05 4.46 0.90
CA ALA A 33 -4.20 3.72 0.36
C ALA A 33 -5.56 4.29 0.78
N THR A 34 -5.67 4.88 1.98
CA THR A 34 -6.91 5.42 2.54
C THR A 34 -7.11 6.89 2.22
N ASN A 35 -6.09 7.62 1.76
CA ASN A 35 -6.23 8.99 1.30
C ASN A 35 -6.92 9.00 -0.08
N SER A 36 -8.18 8.55 -0.11
CA SER A 36 -9.07 8.74 -1.23
C SER A 36 -9.54 10.20 -1.20
N ARG A 37 -8.75 11.08 -1.81
CA ARG A 37 -9.25 12.37 -2.26
C ARG A 37 -9.52 12.22 -3.76
N LEU A 38 -10.76 12.55 -4.15
CA LEU A 38 -11.11 12.81 -5.54
C LEU A 38 -10.14 13.85 -6.12
#